data_AF-A0A4V5PMQ0-F1
#
_entry.id   AF-A0A4V5PMQ0-F1
#
_cell.length_a   1.000
_cell.length_b   1.000
_cell.length_c   1.000
_cell.angle_alpha   90.00
_cell.angle_beta   90.00
_cell.angle_gamma   90.00
#
_symmetry.space_group_name_H-M   'P 1'
#
loop_
_entity.id
_entity.type
_entity.pdbx_description
1 polymer ?
#
loop_
_entity_poly.entity_id
_entity_poly.type
_entity_poly.pdbx_seq_one_letter_code
_entity_poly.pdbx_strand_id
1 'polypeptide(L)'
;MGLPPFARWKEAEPCVDQQATWDQENNKAHGSWGMGLYPTCNGSGQNECLGHGAENVSGCLDGMWAERDQNGCSGCDACNEGYNPDCPNCDFYGQATGDVCGHYVNMSAKYFSKVACGFSAAGGWIAINFQ
;
A
#
# COMPACT_ATOMS: atom_id res chain seq x y z
N MET A 1 -6.64 -13.88 -10.36
CA MET A 1 -5.33 -14.36 -10.87
C MET A 1 -4.33 -14.13 -9.74
N GLY A 2 -3.45 -15.03 -9.31
CA GLY A 2 -2.52 -15.87 -10.07
C GLY A 2 -1.11 -15.27 -10.13
N LEU A 3 -0.93 -14.01 -9.71
CA LEU A 3 0.37 -13.33 -9.69
C LEU A 3 1.29 -13.96 -8.63
N PRO A 4 2.60 -14.10 -8.92
CA PRO A 4 3.55 -14.51 -7.90
C PRO A 4 3.63 -13.46 -6.78
N PRO A 5 3.93 -13.86 -5.54
CA PRO A 5 4.18 -12.89 -4.47
C PRO A 5 5.43 -12.05 -4.81
N PHE A 6 5.41 -10.78 -4.42
CA PHE A 6 6.59 -9.92 -4.47
C PHE A 6 7.74 -10.52 -3.66
N ALA A 7 8.98 -10.27 -4.10
CA ALA A 7 10.14 -10.61 -3.30
C ALA A 7 10.14 -9.78 -2.00
N ARG A 8 10.58 -10.36 -0.89
CA ARG A 8 10.69 -9.64 0.37
C ARG A 8 11.90 -8.70 0.36
N TRP A 9 11.67 -7.40 0.51
CA TRP A 9 12.70 -6.37 0.62
C TRP A 9 13.13 -6.17 2.08
N LYS A 10 13.85 -7.16 2.60
CA LYS A 10 14.24 -7.25 4.02
C LYS A 10 15.02 -6.03 4.51
N GLU A 11 15.87 -5.47 3.65
CA GLU A 11 16.75 -4.36 4.02
C GLU A 11 15.98 -3.08 4.35
N ALA A 12 14.76 -2.91 3.81
CA ALA A 12 13.94 -1.74 4.09
C ALA A 12 13.05 -1.88 5.32
N GLU A 13 12.72 -3.10 5.77
CA GLU A 13 11.74 -3.33 6.85
C GLU A 13 12.02 -2.51 8.12
N PRO A 14 13.26 -2.41 8.65
CA PRO A 14 13.51 -1.60 9.85
C PRO A 14 13.28 -0.09 9.65
N CYS A 15 13.34 0.38 8.41
CA CYS A 15 13.04 1.76 8.04
C CYS A 15 11.53 1.93 7.83
N VAL A 16 10.84 0.92 7.27
CA VAL A 16 9.37 0.92 7.17
C VAL A 16 8.72 0.84 8.56
N ASP A 17 9.32 0.16 9.53
CA ASP A 17 8.89 0.19 10.94
C ASP A 17 8.87 1.63 11.49
N GLN A 18 9.90 2.43 11.14
CA GLN A 18 9.99 3.83 11.55
C GLN A 18 8.92 4.69 10.86
N GLN A 19 8.62 4.42 9.59
CA GLN A 19 7.51 5.07 8.89
C GLN A 19 6.18 4.80 9.59
N ALA A 20 5.83 3.52 9.76
CA ALA A 20 4.58 3.11 10.41
C ALA A 20 4.45 3.68 11.84
N THR A 21 5.55 3.70 12.60
CA THR A 21 5.58 4.29 13.94
C THR A 21 5.30 5.78 13.90
N TRP A 22 6.02 6.52 13.04
CA TRP A 22 5.85 7.97 12.91
C TRP A 22 4.44 8.33 12.44
N ASP A 23 3.94 7.63 11.43
CA ASP A 23 2.60 7.85 10.85
C ASP A 23 1.50 7.63 11.89
N GLN A 24 1.63 6.59 12.72
CA GLN A 24 0.72 6.35 13.85
C GLN A 24 0.82 7.43 14.92
N GLU A 25 2.03 7.78 15.37
CA GLU A 25 2.24 8.78 16.44
C GLU A 25 1.72 10.16 16.05
N ASN A 26 1.70 10.46 14.75
CA ASN A 26 1.22 11.73 14.19
C ASN A 26 -0.20 11.63 13.61
N ASN A 27 -0.84 10.47 13.71
CA ASN A 27 -2.15 10.17 13.14
C ASN A 27 -2.28 10.66 11.67
N LYS A 28 -1.28 10.35 10.86
CA LYS A 28 -1.15 10.84 9.49
C LYS A 28 -0.64 9.73 8.56
N ALA A 29 -1.58 9.05 7.90
CA ALA A 29 -1.23 8.06 6.89
C ALA A 29 -0.37 8.68 5.78
N HIS A 30 0.67 7.96 5.36
CA HIS A 30 1.68 8.37 4.38
C HIS A 30 2.45 9.64 4.76
N GLY A 31 2.38 10.09 6.01
CA GLY A 31 2.94 11.37 6.42
C GLY A 31 4.46 11.39 6.36
N SER A 32 5.09 10.36 6.91
CA SER A 32 6.54 10.16 6.93
C SER A 32 7.10 9.96 5.53
N TRP A 33 6.36 9.24 4.67
CA TRP A 33 6.67 9.05 3.26
C TRP A 33 6.62 10.37 2.49
N GLY A 34 5.49 11.07 2.56
CA GLY A 34 5.27 12.33 1.82
C GLY A 34 6.19 13.47 2.26
N MET A 35 6.66 13.42 3.51
CA MET A 35 7.65 14.35 4.04
C MET A 35 9.10 13.91 3.78
N GLY A 36 9.31 12.68 3.28
CA GLY A 36 10.65 12.14 2.99
C GLY A 36 11.51 11.96 4.23
N LEU A 37 10.93 11.62 5.38
CA LEU A 37 11.66 11.47 6.65
C LEU A 37 12.58 10.23 6.65
N TYR A 38 12.17 9.19 5.92
CA TYR A 38 12.87 7.91 5.82
C TYR A 38 13.08 7.50 4.35
N PRO A 39 13.80 8.32 3.55
CA PRO A 39 13.77 8.21 2.09
C PRO A 39 14.46 6.96 1.54
N THR A 40 15.28 6.28 2.35
CA THR A 40 16.02 5.07 1.93
C THR A 40 15.13 3.84 1.78
N CYS A 41 13.97 3.82 2.44
CA CYS A 41 12.96 2.78 2.26
C CYS A 41 11.74 3.25 1.46
N ASN A 42 11.74 4.50 0.97
CA ASN A 42 10.74 4.92 0.00
C ASN A 42 10.97 4.12 -1.29
N GLY A 43 10.00 3.29 -1.63
CA GLY A 43 9.90 2.66 -2.94
C GLY A 43 9.17 3.58 -3.93
N SER A 44 8.35 2.98 -4.78
CA SER A 44 7.51 3.69 -5.76
C SER A 44 6.01 3.52 -5.50
N GLY A 45 5.63 2.90 -4.38
CA GLY A 45 4.26 2.86 -3.85
C GLY A 45 4.26 2.53 -2.36
N GLN A 46 3.20 2.94 -1.65
CA GLN A 46 2.97 2.62 -0.25
C GLN A 46 1.49 2.36 0.02
N ASN A 47 1.20 1.32 0.81
CA ASN A 47 -0.10 1.10 1.44
C ASN A 47 0.04 1.17 2.97
N GLU A 48 -1.04 1.45 3.69
CA GLU A 48 -1.04 1.41 5.15
C GLU A 48 -2.29 0.73 5.74
N CYS A 49 -2.09 -0.04 6.81
CA CYS A 49 -3.15 -0.65 7.61
C CYS A 49 -3.29 0.09 8.94
N LEU A 50 -4.32 0.92 9.08
CA LEU A 50 -4.52 1.72 10.28
C LEU A 50 -5.31 0.93 11.33
N GLY A 51 -4.75 0.77 12.53
CA GLY A 51 -5.44 0.15 13.68
C GLY A 51 -5.56 -1.38 13.62
N HIS A 52 -4.95 -2.04 12.64
CA HIS A 52 -4.99 -3.50 12.53
C HIS A 52 -4.00 -4.19 13.48
N GLY A 53 -2.84 -3.59 13.72
CA GLY A 53 -1.73 -4.24 14.41
C GLY A 53 -1.17 -5.45 13.66
N ALA A 54 -0.04 -5.96 14.14
CA ALA A 54 0.62 -7.11 13.52
C ALA A 54 -0.25 -8.37 13.53
N GLU A 55 -1.10 -8.50 14.54
CA GLU A 55 -1.99 -9.64 14.77
C GLU A 55 -3.15 -9.73 13.76
N ASN A 56 -3.57 -8.62 13.14
CA ASN A 56 -4.64 -8.61 12.12
C ASN A 56 -4.14 -8.21 10.72
N VAL A 57 -2.85 -8.39 10.45
CA VAL A 57 -2.25 -8.05 9.14
C VAL A 57 -2.96 -8.73 7.97
N SER A 58 -3.31 -10.03 8.10
CA SER A 58 -3.99 -10.75 7.03
C SER A 58 -5.34 -10.14 6.68
N GLY A 59 -6.13 -9.75 7.69
CA GLY A 59 -7.43 -9.11 7.46
C GLY A 59 -7.30 -7.74 6.78
N CYS A 60 -6.23 -6.99 7.07
CA CYS A 60 -5.95 -5.76 6.34
C CYS A 60 -5.63 -6.03 4.86
N LEU A 61 -4.71 -6.97 4.60
CA LEU A 61 -4.30 -7.32 3.24
C LEU A 61 -5.48 -7.86 2.42
N ASP A 62 -6.36 -8.64 3.04
CA ASP A 62 -7.59 -9.11 2.42
C ASP A 62 -8.51 -7.94 2.04
N GLY A 63 -8.65 -6.94 2.91
CA GLY A 63 -9.42 -5.72 2.63
C GLY A 63 -8.85 -4.90 1.47
N MET A 64 -7.53 -4.64 1.48
CA MET A 64 -6.83 -3.95 0.39
C MET A 64 -6.98 -4.69 -0.94
N TRP A 65 -6.90 -6.02 -0.92
CA TRP A 65 -7.06 -6.85 -2.12
C TRP A 65 -8.50 -6.88 -2.62
N ALA A 66 -9.48 -6.81 -1.71
CA ALA A 66 -10.90 -6.77 -2.02
C ALA A 66 -11.35 -5.42 -2.62
N GLU A 67 -10.54 -4.36 -2.55
CA GLU A 67 -10.85 -3.08 -3.21
C GLU A 67 -11.15 -3.27 -4.70
N ARG A 68 -10.55 -4.25 -5.38
CA ARG A 68 -10.85 -4.59 -6.78
C ARG A 68 -12.33 -4.85 -7.08
N ASP A 69 -13.07 -5.31 -6.07
CA ASP A 69 -14.46 -5.72 -6.19
C ASP A 69 -15.40 -4.51 -5.92
N GLN A 70 -14.85 -3.35 -5.52
CA GLN A 70 -15.57 -2.08 -5.42
C GLN A 70 -15.97 -1.58 -6.82
N ASN A 71 -17.08 -0.85 -6.89
CA ASN A 71 -17.63 -0.39 -8.16
C ASN A 71 -16.65 0.52 -8.91
N GLY A 72 -16.00 1.45 -8.20
CA GLY A 72 -14.99 2.34 -8.78
C GLY A 72 -13.69 1.65 -9.21
N CYS A 73 -13.42 0.43 -8.72
CA CYS A 73 -12.13 -0.23 -8.88
C CYS A 73 -12.14 -1.43 -9.85
N SER A 74 -13.31 -1.85 -10.31
CA SER A 74 -13.49 -3.05 -11.14
C SER A 74 -12.67 -3.08 -12.45
N GLY A 75 -12.26 -1.93 -12.99
CA GLY A 75 -11.40 -1.83 -14.17
C GLY A 75 -9.91 -1.58 -13.89
N CYS A 76 -9.51 -1.46 -12.63
CA CYS A 76 -8.14 -1.05 -12.26
C CYS A 76 -7.06 -2.09 -12.59
N ASP A 77 -7.39 -3.30 -13.03
CA ASP A 77 -6.42 -4.22 -13.62
C ASP A 77 -5.69 -3.63 -14.84
N ALA A 78 -6.31 -2.66 -15.52
CA ALA A 78 -5.68 -1.91 -16.60
C ALA A 78 -4.48 -1.05 -16.13
N CYS A 79 -4.34 -0.81 -14.82
CA CYS A 79 -3.21 -0.11 -14.21
C CYS A 79 -2.02 -1.05 -13.91
N ASN A 80 -2.14 -2.38 -14.05
CA ASN A 80 -1.15 -3.30 -13.50
C ASN A 80 0.18 -3.36 -14.27
N GLU A 81 0.19 -2.99 -15.55
CA GLU A 81 1.41 -3.05 -16.40
C GLU A 81 2.35 -1.86 -16.20
N GLY A 82 1.87 -0.76 -15.61
CA GLY A 82 2.65 0.42 -15.33
C GLY A 82 1.83 1.44 -14.53
N TYR A 83 2.49 2.24 -13.69
CA TYR A 83 1.80 3.29 -12.93
C TYR A 83 1.11 4.26 -13.89
N ASN A 84 -0.23 4.19 -13.91
CA ASN A 84 -1.08 5.04 -14.70
C ASN A 84 -2.38 5.28 -13.92
N PRO A 85 -2.50 6.41 -13.20
CA PRO A 85 -3.72 6.70 -12.45
C PRO A 85 -4.93 7.01 -13.34
N ASP A 86 -4.71 7.23 -14.64
CA ASP A 86 -5.76 7.45 -15.66
C ASP A 86 -6.12 6.15 -16.41
N CYS A 87 -5.87 4.97 -15.83
CA CYS A 87 -6.14 3.72 -16.52
C CYS A 87 -7.64 3.54 -16.81
N PRO A 88 -8.01 2.94 -17.96
CA PRO A 88 -9.41 2.83 -18.38
C PRO A 88 -10.31 2.15 -17.34
N ASN A 89 -11.48 2.74 -17.09
CA ASN A 89 -12.51 2.19 -16.19
C ASN A 89 -12.05 2.01 -14.72
N CYS A 90 -11.09 2.80 -14.27
CA CYS A 90 -10.61 2.82 -12.90
C CYS A 90 -10.80 4.23 -12.32
N ASP A 91 -11.55 4.34 -11.23
CA ASP A 91 -11.62 5.56 -10.43
C ASP A 91 -10.51 5.55 -9.38
N PHE A 92 -9.25 5.60 -9.84
CA PHE A 92 -8.07 5.34 -9.01
C PHE A 92 -8.05 6.14 -7.69
N TYR A 93 -8.45 7.42 -7.77
CA TYR A 93 -8.50 8.35 -6.64
C TYR A 93 -9.88 8.50 -6.00
N GLY A 94 -10.89 7.73 -6.43
CA GLY A 94 -12.24 7.82 -5.90
C GLY A 94 -12.97 9.14 -6.21
N GLN A 95 -12.58 9.86 -7.28
CA GLN A 95 -13.16 11.16 -7.61
C GLN A 95 -14.60 11.07 -8.09
N ALA A 96 -14.98 9.96 -8.73
CA ALA A 96 -16.32 9.75 -9.27
C ALA A 96 -17.24 8.97 -8.31
N THR A 97 -16.68 8.02 -7.57
CA THR A 97 -17.42 7.02 -6.78
C THR A 97 -17.17 7.13 -5.28
N GLY A 98 -16.04 7.73 -4.87
CA GLY A 98 -15.55 7.71 -3.49
C GLY A 98 -14.75 6.45 -3.14
N ASP A 99 -14.70 5.45 -4.02
CA ASP A 99 -13.93 4.22 -3.83
C ASP A 99 -12.45 4.50 -4.15
N VAL A 100 -11.57 4.39 -3.16
CA VAL A 100 -10.12 4.51 -3.39
C VAL A 100 -9.58 3.12 -3.75
N CYS A 101 -8.83 3.03 -4.85
CA CYS A 101 -8.38 1.76 -5.42
C CYS A 101 -6.86 1.52 -5.32
N GLY A 102 -6.15 2.49 -4.76
CA GLY A 102 -4.69 2.54 -4.77
C GLY A 102 -4.05 1.34 -4.07
N HIS A 103 -4.67 0.77 -3.02
CA HIS A 103 -4.08 -0.36 -2.33
C HIS A 103 -4.11 -1.60 -3.20
N TYR A 104 -5.25 -1.91 -3.82
CA TYR A 104 -5.34 -3.02 -4.77
C TYR A 104 -4.34 -2.86 -5.91
N VAL A 105 -4.26 -1.68 -6.53
CA VAL A 105 -3.35 -1.44 -7.66
C VAL A 105 -1.89 -1.65 -7.26
N ASN A 106 -1.46 -1.18 -6.08
CA ASN A 106 -0.12 -1.45 -5.61
C ASN A 106 0.13 -2.96 -5.39
N MET A 107 -0.86 -3.68 -4.86
CA MET A 107 -0.75 -5.13 -4.62
C MET A 107 -0.77 -5.98 -5.89
N SER A 108 -1.38 -5.49 -6.97
CA SER A 108 -1.51 -6.20 -8.25
C SER A 108 -0.55 -5.71 -9.35
N ALA A 109 0.20 -4.63 -9.08
CA ALA A 109 1.19 -4.05 -9.98
C ALA A 109 2.29 -5.06 -10.38
N LYS A 110 2.48 -5.22 -11.68
CA LYS A 110 3.54 -6.07 -12.26
C LYS A 110 4.88 -5.33 -12.43
N TYR A 111 4.86 -4.02 -12.25
CA TYR A 111 6.03 -3.15 -12.31
C TYR A 111 6.75 -3.02 -10.96
N PHE A 112 6.18 -3.53 -9.87
CA PHE A 112 6.90 -3.76 -8.63
C PHE A 112 7.47 -5.17 -8.61
N SER A 113 8.62 -5.31 -7.96
CA SER A 113 9.37 -6.55 -7.86
C SER A 113 9.49 -7.05 -6.42
N LYS A 114 9.42 -6.13 -5.45
CA LYS A 114 9.61 -6.41 -4.04
C LYS A 114 8.76 -5.55 -3.13
N VAL A 115 8.56 -6.04 -1.92
CA VAL A 115 7.74 -5.41 -0.88
C VAL A 115 8.44 -5.44 0.47
N ALA A 116 8.36 -4.35 1.23
CA ALA A 116 8.80 -4.27 2.62
C ALA A 116 7.59 -3.94 3.50
N CYS A 117 7.36 -4.76 4.53
CA CYS A 117 6.34 -4.48 5.54
C CYS A 117 7.02 -3.97 6.80
N GLY A 118 6.49 -2.91 7.38
CA GLY A 118 6.93 -2.38 8.66
C GLY A 118 5.77 -2.21 9.62
N PHE A 119 6.02 -2.45 10.90
CA PHE A 119 5.05 -2.46 11.98
C PHE A 119 5.39 -1.35 12.96
N SER A 120 4.38 -0.54 13.29
CA SER A 120 4.53 0.52 14.26
C SER A 120 4.90 -0.04 15.64
N ALA A 121 5.86 0.59 16.32
CA ALA A 121 6.18 0.30 17.71
C ALA A 121 5.02 0.67 18.67
N ALA A 122 4.12 1.56 18.25
CA ALA A 122 2.88 1.87 18.95
C ALA A 122 1.76 0.84 18.66
N GLY A 123 2.06 -0.20 17.88
CA GLY A 123 1.30 -1.46 17.78
C GLY A 123 0.06 -1.46 16.90
N GLY A 124 -0.39 -0.31 16.39
CA GLY A 124 -1.66 -0.21 15.67
C GLY A 124 -1.52 -0.19 14.16
N TRP A 125 -0.45 0.39 13.63
CA TRP A 125 -0.33 0.68 12.20
C TRP A 125 0.74 -0.17 11.51
N ILE A 126 0.53 -0.44 10.22
CA ILE A 126 1.45 -1.17 9.36
C ILE A 126 1.65 -0.35 8.09
N ALA A 127 2.89 -0.21 7.64
CA ALA A 127 3.21 0.35 6.34
C ALA A 127 3.75 -0.75 5.40
N ILE A 128 3.39 -0.67 4.13
CA ILE A 128 3.75 -1.65 3.10
C ILE A 128 4.31 -0.89 1.91
N ASN A 129 5.63 -0.95 1.71
CA ASN A 129 6.32 -0.23 0.65
C ASN A 129 6.63 -1.16 -0.52
N PHE A 130 6.42 -0.69 -1.74
CA PHE A 130 6.61 -1.44 -2.98
C PHE A 130 7.73 -0.85 -3.83
N GLN A 131 8.61 -1.69 -4.39
CA GLN A 131 9.71 -1.29 -5.26
C GLN A 131 9.89 -2.23 -6.46
#